data_AF-A0A2M8DG17-F1
#
_entry.id   AF-A0A2M8DG17-F1
#
_cell.length_a   1.000
_cell.length_b   1.000
_cell.length_c   1.000
_cell.angle_alpha   90.00
_cell.angle_beta   90.00
_cell.angle_gamma   90.00
#
_symmetry.space_group_name_H-M   'P 1'
#
loop_
_entity.id
_entity.type
_entity.pdbx_description
1 polymer ?
#
loop_
_entity_poly.entity_id
_entity_poly.type
_entity_poly.pdbx_seq_one_letter_code
_entity_poly.pdbx_strand_id
1 'polypeptide(L)' 'MTRWLRNFLGLDAAPGILLIAMAVLAMALANSPLAWLYDALLATPVEIRVGPLHLAKPLLL' A
#
# COMPACT_ATOMS: atom_id res chain seq x y z
N MET A 1 -18.95 2.85 -10.76
CA MET A 1 -18.75 1.43 -10.40
C MET A 1 -19.31 0.54 -11.51
N THR A 2 -18.45 -0.16 -12.26
CA THR A 2 -18.86 -1.13 -13.29
C THR A 2 -19.58 -2.32 -12.65
N ARG A 3 -20.57 -2.93 -13.32
CA ARG A 3 -21.39 -4.03 -12.74
C ARG A 3 -20.55 -5.20 -12.25
N TRP A 4 -19.47 -5.51 -12.95
CA TRP A 4 -18.53 -6.58 -12.58
C TRP A 4 -17.82 -6.34 -11.24
N LEU A 5 -17.38 -5.11 -10.97
CA LEU A 5 -16.68 -4.78 -9.72
C LEU A 5 -17.59 -4.94 -8.49
N ARG A 6 -18.88 -4.60 -8.62
CA ARG A 6 -19.87 -4.86 -7.57
C ARG A 6 -20.06 -6.35 -7.31
N ASN A 7 -20.13 -7.16 -8.36
CA ASN A 7 -20.29 -8.60 -8.22
C ASN A 7 -19.07 -9.25 -7.57
N PHE A 8 -17.85 -8.81 -7.93
CA PHE A 8 -16.61 -9.30 -7.33
C PHE A 8 -16.51 -8.92 -5.85
N LEU A 9 -16.74 -7.65 -5.51
CA LEU A 9 -16.71 -7.17 -4.13
C LEU A 9 -17.84 -7.75 -3.25
N GLY A 10 -18.88 -8.33 -3.86
CA GLY A 10 -19.96 -9.02 -3.15
C GLY A 10 -19.65 -10.46 -2.76
N LEU A 11 -18.49 -11.02 -3.15
CA LEU A 11 -18.04 -12.34 -2.70
C LEU A 11 -17.46 -12.24 -1.28
N ASP A 12 -17.82 -13.15 -0.37
CA ASP A 12 -17.29 -13.16 1.00
C ASP A 12 -15.75 -13.27 1.05
N ALA A 13 -15.17 -13.96 0.06
CA ALA A 13 -13.72 -14.14 -0.05
C ALA A 13 -13.00 -13.00 -0.79
N ALA A 14 -13.71 -12.05 -1.40
CA ALA A 14 -13.11 -10.94 -2.15
C ALA A 14 -12.04 -10.15 -1.39
N PRO A 15 -12.24 -9.75 -0.11
CA PRO A 15 -11.20 -9.03 0.63
C PRO A 15 -9.95 -9.88 0.86
N GLY A 16 -10.09 -11.17 1.11
CA GLY A 16 -8.96 -12.09 1.29
C GLY A 16 -8.16 -12.29 0.00
N ILE A 17 -8.86 -12.47 -1.13
CA ILE A 17 -8.22 -12.58 -2.45
C ILE A 17 -7.47 -11.29 -2.78
N LEU A 18 -8.07 -10.12 -2.52
CA LEU A 18 -7.44 -8.83 -2.77
C LEU A 18 -6.19 -8.64 -1.91
N LEU A 19 -6.25 -9.04 -0.62
CA LEU A 19 -5.10 -8.95 0.28
C LEU A 19 -3.92 -9.78 -0.23
N ILE A 20 -4.16 -11.04 -0.58
CA ILE A 20 -3.11 -11.91 -1.12
C ILE A 20 -2.57 -11.35 -2.44
N ALA A 21 -3.44 -10.86 -3.32
CA ALA A 21 -3.00 -10.23 -4.57
C ALA A 21 -2.09 -9.02 -4.33
N MET A 22 -2.44 -8.16 -3.38
CA MET A 22 -1.61 -7.00 -3.00
C MET A 22 -0.29 -7.42 -2.36
N ALA A 23 -0.27 -8.46 -1.52
CA ALA A 23 0.94 -8.98 -0.92
C ALA A 23 1.91 -9.54 -1.98
N VAL A 24 1.39 -10.32 -2.93
CA VAL A 24 2.19 -10.82 -4.07
C VAL A 24 2.71 -9.68 -4.92
N LEU A 25 1.89 -8.66 -5.19
CA LEU A 25 2.31 -7.47 -5.93
C LEU A 25 3.42 -6.70 -5.20
N ALA A 26 3.31 -6.55 -3.88
CA ALA A 26 4.35 -5.91 -3.07
C ALA A 26 5.67 -6.70 -3.10
N MET A 27 5.61 -8.03 -2.96
CA MET A 27 6.80 -8.89 -3.10
C MET A 27 7.41 -8.78 -4.50
N ALA A 28 6.59 -8.75 -5.55
CA ALA A 28 7.07 -8.61 -6.92
C ALA A 28 7.80 -7.28 -7.12
N LEU A 29 7.24 -6.16 -6.63
CA LEU A 29 7.88 -4.85 -6.71
C LEU A 29 9.23 -4.83 -5.95
N ALA A 30 9.24 -5.32 -4.71
CA ALA A 30 10.43 -5.35 -3.86
C ALA A 30 11.56 -6.25 -4.38
N ASN A 31 11.24 -7.26 -5.21
CA ASN A 31 12.23 -8.18 -5.79
C ASN A 31 12.50 -7.92 -7.29
N SER A 32 12.14 -6.74 -7.80
CA SER A 32 12.31 -6.38 -9.22
C SER A 32 13.35 -5.26 -9.42
N PRO A 33 13.76 -4.96 -10.68
CA PRO A 33 14.59 -3.80 -10.98
C PRO A 33 13.98 -2.44 -10.57
N LEU A 34 12.68 -2.39 -10.23
CA LEU A 34 12.01 -1.19 -9.70
C LEU A 34 12.10 -1.07 -8.17
N ALA A 35 12.77 -2.00 -7.48
CA ALA A 35 12.90 -1.99 -6.02
C ALA A 35 13.44 -0.65 -5.49
N TRP A 36 14.40 -0.03 -6.18
CA TRP A 36 14.93 1.28 -5.78
C TRP A 36 13.86 2.37 -5.73
N LEU A 37 12.90 2.35 -6.66
CA LEU A 37 11.81 3.35 -6.71
C LEU A 37 10.77 3.05 -5.63
N TYR A 38 10.49 1.77 -5.40
CA TYR A 38 9.62 1.31 -4.32
C TYR A 38 10.19 1.73 -2.96
N ASP A 39 11.46 1.45 -2.70
CA ASP A 39 12.15 1.82 -1.46
C ASP A 39 12.27 3.34 -1.29
N ALA A 40 12.58 4.08 -2.36
CA ALA A 40 12.67 5.54 -2.32
C ALA A 40 11.32 6.17 -1.95
N LEU A 41 10.21 5.67 -2.49
CA LEU A 41 8.87 6.13 -2.14
C LEU A 41 8.56 5.85 -0.66
N LEU A 42 8.86 4.65 -0.20
CA LEU A 42 8.60 4.21 1.18
C LEU A 42 9.47 4.91 2.22
N ALA A 43 10.69 5.32 1.83
CA ALA A 43 11.60 6.10 2.66
C ALA A 43 11.30 7.61 2.66
N THR A 44 10.30 8.09 1.91
CA THR A 44 9.98 9.52 1.87
C THR A 44 9.63 10.04 3.28
N PRO A 45 10.32 11.08 3.79
CA PRO A 45 10.03 11.60 5.12
C PRO A 45 8.70 12.35 5.12
N VAL A 46 7.84 12.03 6.08
CA VAL A 46 6.55 12.68 6.32
C VAL A 46 6.54 13.26 7.71
N GLU A 47 6.22 14.56 7.82
CA GLU A 47 6.11 15.25 9.10
C GLU A 47 4.68 15.77 9.33
N ILE A 48 4.12 15.47 10.49
CA ILE A 48 2.84 16.00 10.96
C ILE A 48 3.09 16.74 12.27
N ARG A 49 2.68 18.01 12.33
CA ARG A 49 2.86 18.87 13.50
C ARG A 49 1.53 19.50 13.92
N VAL A 50 1.18 19.35 15.20
CA VAL A 50 -0.01 19.96 15.81
C VAL A 50 0.37 20.48 17.20
N GLY A 51 0.63 21.79 17.33
CA GLY A 51 1.10 22.38 18.59
C GLY A 51 2.42 21.75 19.06
N PRO A 52 2.53 21.23 20.30
CA PRO A 52 3.73 20.53 20.78
C PRO A 52 3.88 19.10 20.22
N LEU A 53 2.84 18.54 19.58
CA LEU A 53 2.90 17.21 18.98
C LEU A 53 3.67 17.28 17.65
N HIS A 54 4.78 16.54 17.59
CA HIS A 54 5.64 16.46 16.41
C HIS A 54 5.90 14.99 16.07
N LEU A 55 5.42 14.56 14.91
CA LEU A 55 5.65 13.23 14.36
C LEU A 55 6.42 13.36 13.05
N ALA A 56 7.67 12.91 13.03
CA ALA A 56 8.53 12.90 11.85
C ALA A 56 8.99 11.46 11.60
N LYS A 57 8.44 10.81 10.56
CA LYS A 57 8.73 9.42 10.23
C LYS A 57 8.68 9.16 8.72
N PRO A 58 9.34 8.11 8.20
CA PRO A 58 9.18 7.68 6.82
C PRO A 58 7.73 7.32 6.47
N LEU A 59 7.39 7.35 5.19
CA LEU A 59 6.06 7.02 4.69
C LEU A 59 5.62 5.60 5.05
N LEU A 60 6.55 4.65 5.03
CA LEU A 60 6.24 3.25 5.34
C LEU A 60 6.03 2.98 6.83
N LEU A 61 6.47 3.87 7.74
CA LEU A 61 6.09 3.97 9.16
C LEU A 61 7.03 4.87 9.95
#